data_AF-A0A1I1UA62-F1
#
_entry.id   AF-A0A1I1UA62-F1
#
_cell.length_a   1.000
_cell.length_b   1.000
_cell.length_c   1.000
_cell.angle_alpha   90.00
_cell.angle_beta   90.00
_cell.angle_gamma   90.00
#
_symmetry.space_group_name_H-M   'P 1'
#
loop_
_entity.id
_entity.type
_entity.pdbx_description
1 polymer ?
#
loop_
_entity_poly.entity_id
_entity_poly.type
_entity_poly.pdbx_seq_one_letter_code
_entity_poly.pdbx_strand_id
1 'polypeptide(L)'
;MTDSIERDWPAINQRLAQFGEWVGAEAPTPILDDEGAPTTEFLHYAEQEELCLDWAFAGDVKPLAMAYRKRHQAFAWHAVQERVQLLAKEAGVEPVKLDFEDSAVLLTDALTQFCEDARGDLMWLAFGDVSQLVRSHRAHTKAMEPVKQAVDALSANEKKALTFTLQLILEGKDAEDALQIYARAVEEQRAA
;
A
#
# COMPACT_ATOMS: atom_id res chain seq x y z
N MET A 1 42.32 25.71 -14.11
CA MET A 1 41.19 26.46 -14.69
C MET A 1 39.93 25.84 -14.11
N THR A 2 39.48 26.35 -12.98
CA THR A 2 38.15 26.08 -12.42
C THR A 2 37.20 26.97 -13.19
N ASP A 3 36.59 26.44 -14.25
CA ASP A 3 35.40 27.07 -14.81
C ASP A 3 34.40 27.16 -13.66
N SER A 4 34.17 28.37 -13.18
CA SER A 4 33.08 28.64 -12.26
C SER A 4 31.83 28.17 -12.98
N ILE A 5 31.17 27.16 -12.44
CA ILE A 5 29.77 26.89 -12.76
C ILE A 5 29.07 28.22 -12.42
N GLU A 6 28.83 29.06 -13.42
CA GLU A 6 27.89 30.17 -13.32
C GLU A 6 26.54 29.51 -13.05
N ARG A 7 26.25 29.32 -11.77
CA ARG A 7 25.00 28.74 -11.30
C ARG A 7 23.90 29.72 -11.70
N ASP A 8 22.93 29.23 -12.45
CA ASP A 8 21.79 30.02 -12.95
C ASP A 8 20.84 30.34 -11.78
N TRP A 9 21.23 31.33 -10.97
CA TRP A 9 20.54 31.75 -9.75
C TRP A 9 19.11 32.27 -9.97
N PRO A 10 18.81 33.00 -11.06
CA PRO A 10 17.42 33.32 -11.42
C PRO A 10 16.55 32.06 -11.55
N ALA A 11 17.08 30.99 -12.15
CA ALA A 11 16.36 29.72 -12.27
C ALA A 11 16.15 29.03 -10.91
N ILE A 12 17.09 29.14 -9.97
CA ILE A 12 16.97 28.59 -8.61
C ILE A 12 15.89 29.33 -7.81
N ASN A 13 15.89 30.67 -7.85
CA ASN A 13 14.85 31.47 -7.19
C ASN A 13 13.46 31.19 -7.77
N GLN A 14 13.35 31.02 -9.09
CA GLN A 14 12.08 30.68 -9.74
C GLN A 14 11.57 29.30 -9.31
N ARG A 15 12.47 28.30 -9.17
CA ARG A 15 12.10 26.95 -8.70
C ARG A 15 11.67 26.97 -7.24
N LEU A 16 12.32 27.75 -6.39
CA LEU A 16 11.96 27.90 -4.98
C LEU A 16 10.60 28.59 -4.81
N ALA A 17 10.34 29.65 -5.58
CA ALA A 17 9.02 30.28 -5.61
C ALA A 17 7.93 29.29 -6.08
N GLN A 18 8.19 28.54 -7.16
CA GLN A 18 7.27 27.54 -7.68
C GLN A 18 7.01 26.39 -6.68
N PHE A 19 8.03 25.96 -5.96
CA PHE A 19 7.86 24.95 -4.91
C PHE A 19 7.07 25.49 -3.73
N GLY A 20 7.37 26.72 -3.27
CA GLY A 20 6.60 27.39 -2.24
C GLY A 20 5.11 27.48 -2.57
N GLU A 21 4.76 27.79 -3.82
CA GLU A 21 3.37 27.73 -4.32
C GLU A 21 2.75 26.32 -4.19
N TRP A 22 3.52 25.25 -4.39
CA TRP A 22 3.02 23.86 -4.34
C TRP A 22 2.81 23.32 -2.92
N VAL A 23 3.64 23.77 -1.98
CA VAL A 23 3.54 23.37 -0.57
C VAL A 23 2.72 24.35 0.27
N GLY A 24 2.38 25.53 -0.30
CA GLY A 24 1.66 26.57 0.42
C GLY A 24 2.53 27.26 1.48
N ALA A 25 3.85 27.25 1.28
CA ALA A 25 4.83 27.87 2.18
C ALA A 25 5.61 28.95 1.42
N GLU A 26 5.89 30.07 2.09
CA GLU A 26 6.64 31.17 1.48
C GLU A 26 8.14 30.88 1.60
N ALA A 27 8.85 30.87 0.47
CA ALA A 27 10.29 30.63 0.46
C ALA A 27 11.05 31.84 1.04
N PRO A 28 12.05 31.62 1.92
CA PRO A 28 12.83 32.71 2.50
C PRO A 28 13.63 33.45 1.42
N THR A 29 13.76 34.77 1.57
CA THR A 29 14.58 35.62 0.70
C THR A 29 15.47 36.50 1.57
N PRO A 30 16.81 36.54 1.38
CA PRO A 30 17.58 35.86 0.34
C PRO A 30 17.93 34.40 0.68
N ILE A 31 18.14 33.58 -0.37
CA ILE A 31 18.49 32.15 -0.27
C ILE A 31 20.00 31.95 -0.05
N LEU A 32 20.81 32.91 -0.48
CA LEU A 32 22.25 32.94 -0.25
C LEU A 32 22.65 34.20 0.52
N ASP A 33 23.74 34.10 1.27
CA ASP A 33 24.43 35.24 1.85
C ASP A 33 25.35 35.94 0.82
N ASP A 34 26.00 37.01 1.27
CA ASP A 34 26.91 37.82 0.46
C ASP A 34 28.17 37.04 -0.02
N GLU A 35 28.46 35.89 0.59
CA GLU A 35 29.57 35.00 0.22
C GLU A 35 29.12 33.89 -0.76
N GLY A 36 27.82 33.83 -1.08
CA GLY A 36 27.23 32.83 -1.96
C GLY A 36 26.96 31.49 -1.29
N ALA A 37 26.95 31.44 0.05
CA ALA A 37 26.57 30.26 0.83
C ALA A 37 25.06 30.29 1.15
N PRO A 38 24.38 29.12 1.28
CA PRO A 38 23.00 29.02 1.74
C PRO A 38 22.75 29.77 3.06
N THR A 39 21.71 30.61 3.12
CA THR A 39 21.33 31.28 4.36
C THR A 39 20.81 30.29 5.40
N THR A 40 20.92 30.65 6.68
CA THR A 40 20.42 29.81 7.77
C THR A 40 18.91 29.62 7.69
N GLU A 41 18.20 30.68 7.30
CA GLU A 41 16.75 30.67 7.06
C GLU A 41 16.37 29.69 5.95
N PHE A 42 17.15 29.64 4.87
CA PHE A 42 16.94 28.68 3.79
C PHE A 42 17.24 27.24 4.21
N LEU A 43 18.31 27.01 4.97
CA LEU A 43 18.63 25.68 5.50
C LEU A 43 17.52 25.17 6.43
N HIS A 44 16.98 26.04 7.28
CA HIS A 44 15.87 25.69 8.17
C HIS A 44 14.58 25.41 7.40
N TYR A 45 14.27 26.21 6.39
CA TYR A 45 13.15 25.95 5.47
C TYR A 45 13.30 24.59 4.76
N ALA A 46 14.51 24.28 4.28
CA ALA A 46 14.77 23.01 3.63
C ALA A 46 14.61 21.82 4.59
N GLU A 47 15.03 21.97 5.85
CA GLU A 47 14.82 20.94 6.88
C GLU A 47 13.33 20.75 7.22
N GLN A 48 12.57 21.84 7.40
CA GLN A 48 11.13 21.81 7.71
C GLN A 48 10.30 21.16 6.61
N GLU A 49 10.65 21.43 5.35
CA GLU A 49 9.94 20.91 4.17
C GLU A 49 10.56 19.59 3.65
N GLU A 50 11.48 18.99 4.41
CA GLU A 50 12.20 17.74 4.09
C GLU A 50 12.87 17.76 2.70
N LEU A 51 13.37 18.92 2.29
CA LEU A 51 14.07 19.15 1.04
C LEU A 51 15.56 18.80 1.17
N CYS A 52 16.06 17.88 0.34
CA CYS A 52 17.50 17.74 0.17
C CYS A 52 18.04 18.88 -0.70
N LEU A 53 19.14 19.53 -0.30
CA LEU A 53 19.72 20.66 -1.04
C LEU A 53 20.07 20.33 -2.50
N ASP A 54 20.31 19.05 -2.80
CA ASP A 54 20.55 18.55 -4.15
C ASP A 54 19.41 18.91 -5.12
N TRP A 55 18.17 19.06 -4.63
CA TRP A 55 17.01 19.43 -5.44
C TRP A 55 17.13 20.84 -6.06
N ALA A 56 17.73 21.79 -5.34
CA ALA A 56 17.92 23.16 -5.84
C ALA A 56 18.90 23.19 -7.02
N PHE A 57 19.81 22.21 -7.08
CA PHE A 57 20.89 22.13 -8.06
C PHE A 57 20.65 21.07 -9.16
N ALA A 58 19.64 20.20 -9.04
CA ALA A 58 19.44 19.04 -9.93
C ALA A 58 18.59 19.30 -11.20
N GLY A 59 18.04 20.50 -11.43
CA GLY A 59 17.22 20.79 -12.62
C GLY A 59 15.71 20.62 -12.38
N ASP A 60 14.95 20.06 -13.34
CA ASP A 60 13.49 19.84 -13.17
C ASP A 60 13.22 18.68 -12.20
N VAL A 61 12.92 19.07 -10.97
CA VAL A 61 12.69 18.22 -9.79
C VAL A 61 11.22 17.96 -9.52
N LYS A 62 10.32 18.49 -10.36
CA LYS A 62 8.87 18.24 -10.24
C LYS A 62 8.53 16.74 -10.20
N PRO A 63 9.14 15.86 -11.02
CA PRO A 63 8.85 14.43 -10.95
C PRO A 63 9.25 13.81 -9.60
N LEU A 64 10.36 14.28 -9.01
CA LEU A 64 10.87 13.79 -7.72
C LEU A 64 10.01 14.29 -6.55
N ALA A 65 9.66 15.58 -6.52
CA ALA A 65 8.78 16.16 -5.51
C ALA A 65 7.37 15.52 -5.56
N MET A 66 6.85 15.26 -6.76
CA MET A 66 5.58 14.54 -6.91
C MET A 66 5.68 13.07 -6.50
N ALA A 67 6.80 12.39 -6.78
CA ALA A 67 7.03 11.02 -6.32
C ALA A 67 7.16 10.94 -4.79
N TYR A 68 7.86 11.89 -4.18
CA TYR A 68 7.99 12.04 -2.73
C TYR A 68 6.62 12.27 -2.08
N ARG A 69 5.89 13.28 -2.53
CA ARG A 69 4.54 13.59 -2.02
C ARG A 69 3.57 12.43 -2.21
N LYS A 70 3.59 11.75 -3.37
CA LYS A 70 2.78 10.57 -3.61
C LYS A 70 3.11 9.43 -2.63
N ARG A 71 4.40 9.27 -2.29
CA ARG A 71 4.86 8.27 -1.32
C ARG A 71 4.48 8.65 0.12
N HIS A 72 4.68 9.90 0.52
CA HIS A 72 4.36 10.39 1.87
C HIS A 72 2.85 10.46 2.12
N GLN A 73 2.05 10.95 1.16
CA GLN A 73 0.59 10.91 1.27
C GLN A 73 0.05 9.48 1.26
N ALA A 74 0.71 8.54 0.59
CA ALA A 74 0.33 7.14 0.63
C ALA A 74 0.62 6.48 1.99
N PHE A 75 1.62 6.92 2.75
CA PHE A 75 1.85 6.40 4.11
C PHE A 75 1.16 7.17 5.22
N ALA A 76 0.53 8.29 4.90
CA ALA A 76 -0.19 9.08 5.89
C ALA A 76 -1.27 8.21 6.57
N TRP A 77 -1.29 8.25 7.90
CA TRP A 77 -2.11 7.36 8.73
C TRP A 77 -3.58 7.31 8.30
N HIS A 78 -4.17 8.46 7.95
CA HIS A 78 -5.56 8.56 7.51
C HIS A 78 -5.80 7.79 6.20
N ALA A 79 -4.89 7.92 5.23
CA ALA A 79 -5.01 7.26 3.94
C ALA A 79 -4.86 5.74 4.07
N VAL A 80 -3.98 5.26 4.94
CA VAL A 80 -3.82 3.82 5.22
C VAL A 80 -5.03 3.30 6.01
N GLN A 81 -5.56 4.08 6.95
CA GLN A 81 -6.75 3.71 7.71
C GLN A 81 -7.98 3.56 6.83
N GLU A 82 -8.20 4.46 5.86
CA GLU A 82 -9.28 4.32 4.87
C GLU A 82 -9.14 3.02 4.07
N ARG A 83 -7.93 2.67 3.65
CA ARG A 83 -7.65 1.40 2.94
C ARG A 83 -7.88 0.17 3.81
N VAL A 84 -7.46 0.21 5.08
CA VAL A 84 -7.75 -0.85 6.06
C VAL A 84 -9.27 -1.04 6.22
N GLN A 85 -10.02 0.05 6.39
CA GLN A 85 -11.48 -0.04 6.52
C GLN A 85 -12.14 -0.61 5.26
N LEU A 86 -11.71 -0.17 4.09
CA LEU A 86 -12.21 -0.67 2.81
C LEU A 86 -11.93 -2.18 2.69
N LEU A 87 -10.69 -2.60 2.92
CA LEU A 87 -10.29 -4.00 2.79
C LEU A 87 -11.00 -4.89 3.82
N ALA A 88 -11.10 -4.44 5.08
CA ALA A 88 -11.80 -5.15 6.14
C ALA A 88 -13.27 -5.39 5.78
N LYS A 89 -13.95 -4.35 5.26
CA LYS A 89 -15.34 -4.42 4.82
C LYS A 89 -15.54 -5.43 3.69
N GLU A 90 -14.68 -5.41 2.67
CA GLU A 90 -14.78 -6.32 1.53
C GLU A 90 -14.46 -7.77 1.90
N ALA A 91 -13.49 -7.98 2.81
CA ALA A 91 -13.11 -9.31 3.28
C ALA A 91 -14.04 -9.86 4.38
N GLY A 92 -14.90 -9.03 4.98
CA GLY A 92 -15.76 -9.43 6.10
C GLY A 92 -15.00 -9.71 7.39
N VAL A 93 -13.87 -9.03 7.60
CA VAL A 93 -13.02 -9.14 8.80
C VAL A 93 -13.02 -7.83 9.59
N GLU A 94 -12.57 -7.86 10.85
CA GLU A 94 -12.42 -6.63 11.63
C GLU A 94 -11.20 -5.82 11.18
N PRO A 95 -11.30 -4.47 11.13
CA PRO A 95 -10.18 -3.62 10.77
C PRO A 95 -9.09 -3.64 11.85
N VAL A 96 -7.84 -3.75 11.42
CA VAL A 96 -6.69 -3.70 12.32
C VAL A 96 -6.43 -2.29 12.83
N LYS A 97 -5.98 -2.18 14.08
CA LYS A 97 -5.49 -0.92 14.65
C LYS A 97 -4.10 -0.60 14.07
N LEU A 98 -3.92 0.65 13.65
CA LEU A 98 -2.66 1.13 13.10
C LEU A 98 -1.81 1.78 14.19
N ASP A 99 -0.52 1.44 14.20
CA ASP A 99 0.51 2.15 14.94
C ASP A 99 1.23 3.13 14.01
N PHE A 100 1.63 4.29 14.54
CA PHE A 100 2.22 5.36 13.75
C PHE A 100 3.35 6.08 14.50
N GLU A 101 4.34 6.53 13.73
CA GLU A 101 5.48 7.33 14.16
C GLU A 101 5.68 8.46 13.14
N ASP A 102 5.85 9.69 13.59
CA ASP A 102 5.99 10.89 12.73
C ASP A 102 4.95 10.98 11.59
N SER A 103 3.68 10.68 11.91
CA SER A 103 2.54 10.67 10.99
C SER A 103 2.55 9.58 9.90
N ALA A 104 3.55 8.69 9.90
CA ALA A 104 3.65 7.53 9.03
C ALA A 104 3.21 6.25 9.75
N VAL A 105 2.56 5.33 9.02
CA VAL A 105 2.16 4.02 9.57
C VAL A 105 3.37 3.10 9.71
N LEU A 106 3.49 2.46 10.88
CA LEU A 106 4.46 1.41 11.13
C LEU A 106 3.99 0.08 10.55
N LEU A 107 4.91 -0.62 9.88
CA LEU A 107 4.67 -1.99 9.43
C LEU A 107 4.81 -2.93 10.63
N THR A 108 3.68 -3.37 11.18
CA THR A 108 3.63 -4.28 12.33
C THR A 108 3.23 -5.70 11.91
N ASP A 109 3.52 -6.68 12.75
CA ASP A 109 3.08 -8.07 12.54
C ASP A 109 1.54 -8.16 12.47
N ALA A 110 0.83 -7.34 13.26
CA ALA A 110 -0.64 -7.27 13.23
C ALA A 110 -1.16 -6.77 11.88
N LEU A 111 -0.50 -5.78 11.27
CA LEU A 111 -0.86 -5.26 9.95
C LEU A 111 -0.59 -6.28 8.84
N THR A 112 0.51 -7.03 8.96
CA THR A 112 0.85 -8.13 8.04
C THR A 112 -0.20 -9.24 8.14
N GLN A 113 -0.52 -9.71 9.35
CA GLN A 113 -1.53 -10.74 9.57
C GLN A 113 -2.90 -10.31 9.05
N PHE A 114 -3.30 -9.07 9.31
CA PHE A 114 -4.53 -8.52 8.76
C PHE A 114 -4.58 -8.58 7.22
N CYS A 115 -3.47 -8.28 6.55
CA CYS A 115 -3.41 -8.40 5.10
C CYS A 115 -3.56 -9.85 4.64
N GLU A 116 -2.97 -10.82 5.34
CA GLU A 116 -3.14 -12.23 5.03
C GLU A 116 -4.60 -12.69 5.21
N ASP A 117 -5.20 -12.34 6.34
CA ASP A 117 -6.58 -12.71 6.70
C ASP A 117 -7.58 -12.09 5.72
N ALA A 118 -7.38 -10.82 5.37
CA ALA A 118 -8.20 -10.09 4.43
C ALA A 118 -7.86 -10.38 2.95
N ARG A 119 -6.88 -11.27 2.70
CA ARG A 119 -6.33 -11.57 1.35
C ARG A 119 -5.93 -10.32 0.58
N GLY A 120 -5.47 -9.32 1.31
CA GLY A 120 -4.94 -8.08 0.79
C GLY A 120 -3.48 -8.19 0.38
N ASP A 121 -2.97 -7.08 -0.13
CA ASP A 121 -1.57 -6.91 -0.46
C ASP A 121 -1.02 -5.77 0.39
N LEU A 122 0.03 -6.05 1.18
CA LEU A 122 0.63 -5.07 2.10
C LEU A 122 1.14 -3.84 1.34
N MET A 123 1.64 -4.02 0.11
CA MET A 123 2.10 -2.91 -0.73
C MET A 123 0.93 -2.08 -1.25
N TRP A 124 -0.20 -2.67 -1.62
CA TRP A 124 -1.40 -1.89 -1.91
C TRP A 124 -1.89 -1.15 -0.67
N LEU A 125 -1.91 -1.81 0.48
CA LEU A 125 -2.39 -1.22 1.72
C LEU A 125 -1.50 -0.05 2.16
N ALA A 126 -0.19 -0.14 1.96
CA ALA A 126 0.78 0.89 2.28
C ALA A 126 0.89 1.99 1.20
N PHE A 127 0.78 1.66 -0.09
CA PHE A 127 1.08 2.61 -1.18
C PHE A 127 -0.11 3.03 -2.04
N GLY A 128 -1.28 2.38 -1.87
CA GLY A 128 -2.46 2.64 -2.69
C GLY A 128 -2.28 2.28 -4.17
N ASP A 129 -1.25 1.49 -4.52
CA ASP A 129 -1.00 1.08 -5.91
C ASP A 129 -1.99 -0.01 -6.33
N VAL A 130 -3.07 0.43 -6.96
CA VAL A 130 -4.12 -0.43 -7.53
C VAL A 130 -3.53 -1.49 -8.49
N SER A 131 -2.40 -1.20 -9.14
CA SER A 131 -1.75 -2.16 -10.04
C SER A 131 -1.19 -3.37 -9.30
N GLN A 132 -0.77 -3.21 -8.04
CA GLN A 132 -0.33 -4.33 -7.20
C GLN A 132 -1.52 -5.13 -6.68
N LEU A 133 -2.60 -4.47 -6.23
CA LEU A 133 -3.83 -5.15 -5.84
C LEU A 133 -4.40 -6.01 -6.97
N VAL A 134 -4.48 -5.45 -8.18
CA VAL A 134 -4.97 -6.18 -9.37
C VAL A 134 -4.05 -7.36 -9.70
N ARG A 135 -2.73 -7.21 -9.56
CA ARG A 135 -1.78 -8.31 -9.76
C ARG A 135 -1.96 -9.43 -8.74
N SER A 136 -2.08 -9.08 -7.45
CA SER A 136 -2.33 -10.03 -6.36
C SER A 136 -3.66 -10.77 -6.57
N HIS A 137 -4.74 -10.03 -6.84
CA HIS A 137 -6.05 -10.62 -7.11
C HIS A 137 -6.03 -11.55 -8.33
N ARG A 138 -5.34 -11.18 -9.41
CA ARG A 138 -5.16 -12.05 -10.60
C ARG A 138 -4.37 -13.31 -10.26
N ALA A 139 -3.29 -13.19 -9.49
CA ALA A 139 -2.49 -14.32 -9.05
C ALA A 139 -3.32 -15.29 -8.19
N HIS A 140 -4.08 -14.76 -7.22
CA HIS A 140 -4.98 -15.56 -6.39
C HIS A 140 -6.08 -16.24 -7.19
N THR A 141 -6.74 -15.49 -8.09
CA THR A 141 -7.76 -16.04 -8.99
C THR A 141 -7.20 -17.19 -9.82
N LYS A 142 -5.98 -17.02 -10.37
CA LYS A 142 -5.30 -18.06 -11.13
C LYS A 142 -4.92 -19.27 -10.27
N ALA A 143 -4.51 -19.05 -9.03
CA ALA A 143 -4.22 -20.12 -8.07
C ALA A 143 -5.47 -20.90 -7.65
N MET A 144 -6.64 -20.24 -7.63
CA MET A 144 -7.94 -20.83 -7.31
C MET A 144 -8.63 -21.49 -8.50
N GLU A 145 -8.16 -21.25 -9.72
CA GLU A 145 -8.74 -21.83 -10.94
C GLU A 145 -8.86 -23.37 -10.90
N PRO A 146 -7.85 -24.14 -10.44
CA PRO A 146 -7.99 -25.60 -10.31
C PRO A 146 -9.06 -26.01 -9.29
N VAL A 147 -9.16 -25.29 -8.16
CA VAL A 147 -10.18 -25.55 -7.12
C VAL A 147 -11.57 -25.27 -7.68
N LYS A 148 -11.73 -24.15 -8.39
CA LYS A 148 -12.98 -23.79 -9.04
C LYS A 148 -13.41 -24.84 -10.08
N GLN A 149 -12.49 -25.28 -10.94
CA GLN A 149 -12.76 -26.33 -11.92
C GLN A 149 -13.16 -27.65 -11.25
N ALA A 150 -12.50 -28.03 -10.16
CA ALA A 150 -12.86 -29.21 -9.39
C ALA A 150 -14.27 -29.10 -8.78
N VAL A 151 -14.62 -27.95 -8.21
CA VAL A 151 -15.97 -27.69 -7.66
C VAL A 151 -17.02 -27.68 -8.77
N ASP A 152 -16.73 -27.06 -9.92
CA ASP A 152 -17.67 -26.98 -11.04
C ASP A 152 -17.99 -28.37 -11.63
N ALA A 153 -17.01 -29.29 -11.62
CA ALA A 153 -17.16 -30.67 -12.07
C ALA A 153 -18.00 -31.55 -11.12
N LEU A 154 -18.28 -31.11 -9.89
CA LEU A 154 -19.13 -31.84 -8.95
C LEU A 154 -20.60 -31.83 -9.39
N SER A 155 -21.28 -32.95 -9.18
CA SER A 155 -22.74 -33.05 -9.32
C SER A 155 -23.46 -32.19 -8.27
N ALA A 156 -24.76 -31.94 -8.48
CA ALA A 156 -25.56 -31.15 -7.54
C ALA A 156 -25.61 -31.75 -6.11
N ASN A 157 -25.56 -33.07 -6.00
CA ASN A 157 -25.59 -33.76 -4.70
C ASN A 157 -24.21 -33.72 -4.02
N GLU A 158 -23.12 -33.88 -4.78
CA GLU A 158 -21.76 -33.72 -4.27
C GLU A 158 -21.48 -32.29 -3.81
N LYS A 159 -22.02 -31.28 -4.51
CA LYS A 159 -21.97 -29.87 -4.07
C LYS A 159 -22.68 -29.68 -2.74
N LYS A 160 -23.87 -30.25 -2.55
CA LYS A 160 -24.58 -30.19 -1.26
C LYS A 160 -23.81 -30.88 -0.14
N ALA A 161 -23.22 -32.05 -0.40
CA ALA A 161 -22.39 -32.76 0.57
C ALA A 161 -21.14 -31.94 0.95
N LEU A 162 -20.51 -31.29 -0.03
CA LEU A 162 -19.38 -30.39 0.20
C LEU A 162 -19.78 -29.19 1.05
N THR A 163 -20.89 -28.51 0.73
CA THR A 163 -21.41 -27.37 1.51
C THR A 163 -21.67 -27.78 2.97
N PHE A 164 -22.35 -28.90 3.19
CA PHE A 164 -22.62 -29.40 4.54
C PHE A 164 -21.33 -29.70 5.31
N THR A 165 -20.34 -30.29 4.63
CA THR A 165 -19.05 -30.62 5.23
C THR A 165 -18.27 -29.37 5.65
N LEU A 166 -18.23 -28.36 4.76
CA LEU A 166 -17.60 -27.08 5.08
C LEU A 166 -18.27 -26.40 6.27
N GLN A 167 -19.59 -26.54 6.40
CA GLN A 167 -20.33 -25.99 7.52
C GLN A 167 -19.99 -26.69 8.85
N LEU A 168 -19.83 -28.03 8.85
CA LEU A 168 -19.36 -28.74 10.04
C LEU A 168 -17.99 -28.25 10.51
N ILE A 169 -17.07 -27.98 9.59
CA ILE A 169 -15.74 -27.45 9.90
C ILE A 169 -15.84 -26.06 10.53
N LEU A 170 -16.67 -25.18 9.96
CA LEU A 170 -16.92 -23.84 10.51
C LEU A 170 -17.56 -23.89 11.90
N GLU A 171 -18.36 -24.92 12.19
CA GLU A 171 -18.97 -25.18 13.49
C GLU A 171 -18.00 -25.83 14.50
N GLY A 172 -16.72 -25.98 14.14
CA GLY A 172 -15.66 -26.45 15.02
C GLY A 172 -15.40 -27.96 14.97
N LYS A 173 -15.97 -28.67 14.00
CA LYS A 173 -15.60 -30.07 13.76
C LYS A 173 -14.20 -30.17 13.19
N ASP A 174 -13.48 -31.20 13.58
CA ASP A 174 -12.17 -31.51 13.00
C ASP A 174 -12.29 -31.70 11.47
N ALA A 175 -11.32 -31.14 10.75
CA ALA A 175 -11.33 -31.12 9.29
C ALA A 175 -11.17 -32.51 8.68
N GLU A 176 -10.36 -33.39 9.30
CA GLU A 176 -10.12 -34.74 8.82
C GLU A 176 -11.40 -35.59 8.98
N ASP A 177 -12.04 -35.50 10.14
CA ASP A 177 -13.33 -36.15 10.41
C ASP A 177 -14.44 -35.67 9.48
N ALA A 178 -14.50 -34.36 9.22
CA ALA A 178 -15.48 -33.79 8.29
C ALA A 178 -15.25 -34.28 6.86
N LEU A 179 -13.99 -34.33 6.40
CA LEU A 179 -13.65 -34.84 5.07
C LEU A 179 -13.94 -36.33 4.90
N GLN A 180 -13.80 -37.15 5.95
CA GLN A 180 -14.23 -38.55 5.91
C GLN A 180 -15.75 -38.69 5.72
N ILE A 181 -16.54 -37.82 6.35
CA ILE A 181 -18.00 -37.78 6.17
C ILE A 181 -18.36 -37.42 4.74
N TYR A 182 -17.67 -36.43 4.16
CA TYR A 182 -17.83 -36.09 2.75
C TYR A 182 -17.54 -37.27 1.83
N ALA A 183 -16.37 -37.91 1.99
CA ALA A 183 -15.96 -39.04 1.16
C ALA A 183 -17.01 -40.16 1.18
N ARG A 184 -17.48 -40.52 2.37
CA ARG A 184 -18.53 -41.54 2.54
C ARG A 184 -19.86 -41.13 1.89
N ALA A 185 -20.30 -39.89 2.08
CA ALA A 185 -21.54 -39.40 1.48
C ALA A 185 -21.48 -39.41 -0.06
N VAL A 186 -20.32 -39.10 -0.64
CA VAL A 186 -20.10 -39.14 -2.09
C VAL A 186 -20.06 -40.58 -2.62
N GLU A 187 -19.39 -41.50 -1.92
CA GLU A 187 -19.35 -42.92 -2.28
C GLU A 187 -20.75 -43.55 -2.26
N GLU A 188 -21.52 -43.31 -1.20
CA GLU A 188 -22.90 -43.81 -1.07
C GLU A 188 -23.82 -43.26 -2.18
N GLN A 189 -23.63 -42.00 -2.59
CA GLN A 189 -24.39 -41.40 -3.68
C GLN A 189 -23.99 -41.91 -5.08
N ARG A 190 -22.72 -42.26 -5.28
CA ARG A 190 -22.25 -42.83 -6.56
C ARG A 190 -22.63 -44.31 -6.72
N ALA A 191 -22.90 -45.00 -5.63
CA ALA A 191 -23.33 -46.39 -5.61
C ALA A 191 -24.86 -46.57 -5.78
N ALA A 192 -25.65 -45.49 -5.64
CA ALA A 192 -27.11 -45.46 -5.75
C ALA A 192 -27.59 -45.03 -7.15
#